data_AF-A0A917DN29-F1
#
_entry.id   AF-A0A917DN29-F1
#
_cell.length_a   1.000
_cell.length_b   1.000
_cell.length_c   1.000
_cell.angle_alpha   90.00
_cell.angle_beta   90.00
_cell.angle_gamma   90.00
#
_symmetry.space_group_name_H-M   'P 1'
#
loop_
_entity.id
_entity.type
_entity.pdbx_description
1 polymer ?
#
loop_
_entity_poly.entity_id
_entity_poly.type
_entity_poly.pdbx_seq_one_letter_code
_entity_poly.pdbx_strand_id
1 'polypeptide(L)' 'MDGIHFTYRYTALEDEVEREGEAYAALEDGKLYLVAFEAPSLYYFDKDVKKFHEVVRTLEIRD' A
#
# COMPACT_ATOMS: atom_id res chain seq x y z
N MET A 1 -6.33 -6.43 -12.51
CA MET A 1 -6.56 -4.98 -12.57
C MET A 1 -5.42 -4.37 -13.36
N ASP A 2 -5.73 -3.62 -14.41
CA ASP A 2 -4.78 -2.66 -14.96
C ASP A 2 -4.72 -1.51 -13.95
N GLY A 3 -3.69 -1.53 -13.11
CA GLY A 3 -3.55 -0.62 -11.99
C GLY A 3 -2.10 -0.22 -11.80
N ILE A 4 -1.88 0.84 -11.02
CA ILE A 4 -0.56 1.30 -10.66
C ILE A 4 -0.19 0.60 -9.35
N HIS A 5 0.92 -0.14 -9.37
CA HIS A 5 1.52 -0.72 -8.17
C HIS A 5 2.86 -0.04 -7.93
N PHE A 6 3.06 0.50 -6.73
CA PHE A 6 4.31 1.14 -6.34
C PHE A 6 4.66 0.88 -4.89
N THR A 7 5.95 0.94 -4.59
CA THR A 7 6.49 0.94 -3.23
C THR A 7 7.19 2.27 -2.96
N TYR A 8 7.27 2.64 -1.68
CA TYR A 8 7.92 3.85 -1.23
C TYR A 8 8.54 3.67 0.14
N ARG A 9 9.55 4.50 0.44
CA ARG A 9 10.15 4.60 1.77
C ARG A 9 10.28 6.05 2.17
N TYR A 10 10.06 6.32 3.46
CA TYR A 10 10.24 7.64 4.02
C TYR A 10 10.54 7.55 5.52
N THR A 11 11.22 8.56 6.06
CA THR A 11 11.40 8.70 7.50
C THR A 11 10.30 9.61 8.03
N ALA A 12 9.49 9.14 8.98
CA ALA A 12 8.46 10.00 9.55
C ALA A 12 9.08 11.03 10.49
N LEU A 13 8.61 12.27 10.38
CA LEU A 13 9.14 13.38 11.18
C LEU A 13 8.74 13.31 12.66
N GLU A 14 7.71 12.51 12.98
CA GLU A 14 7.15 12.41 14.33
C GLU A 14 7.99 11.56 15.28
N ASP A 15 8.63 10.50 14.76
CA ASP A 15 9.36 9.51 15.55
C ASP A 15 10.72 9.12 14.95
N GLU A 16 11.11 9.74 13.83
CA GLU A 16 12.34 9.45 13.08
C GLU A 16 12.46 7.98 12.63
N VAL A 17 11.34 7.25 12.59
CA VAL A 17 11.30 5.86 12.15
C VAL A 17 11.11 5.79 10.64
N GLU A 18 12.01 5.06 9.96
CA GLU A 18 11.85 4.72 8.55
C GLU A 18 10.65 3.77 8.38
N ARG A 19 9.77 4.12 7.44
CA ARG A 19 8.60 3.35 7.06
C ARG A 19 8.73 2.94 5.60
N GLU A 20 8.20 1.76 5.31
CA GLU A 20 8.02 1.26 3.95
C GLU A 20 6.53 1.12 3.68
N GLY A 21 6.13 1.47 2.47
CA GLY A 21 4.77 1.33 2.00
C GLY A 21 4.70 0.63 0.65
N GLU A 22 3.63 -0.13 0.44
CA GLU A 22 3.24 -0.70 -0.84
C GLU A 22 1.79 -0.30 -1.11
N ALA A 23 1.51 0.14 -2.34
CA ALA A 23 0.20 0.64 -2.70
C ALA A 23 -0.24 0.17 -4.09
N TYR A 24 -1.53 -0.14 -4.19
CA TYR A 24 -2.23 -0.45 -5.43
C TYR A 24 -3.24 0.65 -5.69
N ALA A 25 -3.23 1.19 -6.92
CA ALA A 25 -4.10 2.26 -7.33
C ALA A 25 -4.78 1.96 -8.67
N ALA A 26 -5.96 2.52 -8.84
CA ALA A 26 -6.69 2.51 -10.11
C ALA A 26 -7.37 3.86 -10.31
N LEU A 27 -7.42 4.33 -11.56
CA LEU A 27 -8.24 5.47 -11.95
C LEU A 27 -9.42 4.95 -12.78
N GLU A 28 -10.63 5.05 -12.22
CA GLU A 28 -11.89 4.71 -12.90
C GLU A 28 -12.89 5.84 -12.72
N ASP A 29 -13.57 6.23 -13.80
CA ASP A 29 -14.54 7.33 -13.84
C ASP A 29 -14.07 8.64 -13.21
N GLY A 30 -12.79 8.98 -13.41
CA GLY A 30 -12.18 10.19 -12.86
C GLY A 30 -11.96 10.14 -11.35
N LYS A 31 -12.13 8.98 -10.71
CA LYS A 31 -11.86 8.74 -9.29
C LYS A 31 -10.58 7.94 -9.13
N LEU A 32 -9.73 8.35 -8.20
CA LEU A 32 -8.56 7.59 -7.76
C LEU A 32 -8.96 6.68 -6.61
N TYR A 33 -8.88 5.38 -6.82
CA TYR A 33 -8.97 4.37 -5.78
C TYR A 33 -7.55 3.99 -5.38
N LEU A 34 -7.23 4.07 -4.10
CA LEU A 34 -5.91 3.75 -3.56
C LEU A 34 -6.09 2.87 -2.32
N VAL A 35 -5.38 1.75 -2.29
CA VAL A 35 -5.16 0.97 -1.08
C VAL A 35 -3.66 0.92 -0.82
N ALA A 36 -3.25 1.21 0.40
CA ALA A 36 -1.86 1.20 0.81
C ALA A 36 -1.71 0.44 2.12
N PHE A 37 -0.61 -0.30 2.24
CA PHE A 37 -0.13 -0.84 3.50
C PHE A 37 1.20 -0.19 3.83
N GLU A 38 1.33 0.24 5.08
CA GLU A 38 2.50 0.93 5.59
C GLU A 38 2.85 0.39 6.97
N ALA A 39 4.14 0.21 7.20
CA ALA A 39 4.68 -0.18 8.50
C ALA A 39 6.12 0.33 8.65
N PRO A 40 6.66 0.36 9.88
CA PRO A 40 8.10 0.53 10.07
C PRO A 40 8.89 -0.47 9.21
N SER A 41 9.92 0.01 8.51
CA SER A 41 10.69 -0.77 7.54
C SER A 41 11.41 -1.95 8.22
N LEU A 42 11.81 -1.77 9.48
CA LEU A 42 12.45 -2.82 10.26
C LEU A 42 11.43 -3.89 10.69
N TYR A 43 11.47 -5.05 10.04
CA TYR A 43 10.72 -6.28 10.37
C TYR A 43 9.19 -6.22 10.20
N TYR A 44 8.53 -5.14 10.61
CA TYR A 44 7.07 -5.07 10.63
C TYR A 44 6.46 -5.10 9.23
N PHE A 45 7.10 -4.44 8.27
CA PHE A 45 6.66 -4.48 6.88
C PHE A 45 6.68 -5.91 6.32
N ASP A 46 7.85 -6.56 6.33
CA ASP A 46 8.01 -7.93 5.81
C ASP A 46 7.12 -8.96 6.51
N LYS A 47 6.87 -8.77 7.81
CA LYS A 47 6.03 -9.65 8.61
C LYS A 47 4.58 -9.69 8.11
N ASP A 48 4.01 -8.54 7.74
CA ASP A 48 2.58 -8.40 7.52
C ASP A 48 2.19 -8.09 6.06
N VAL A 49 3.14 -7.70 5.20
CA VAL A 49 2.87 -7.38 3.77
C VAL A 49 2.20 -8.52 3.01
N LYS A 50 2.48 -9.78 3.35
CA LYS A 50 1.80 -10.94 2.72
C LYS A 50 0.29 -10.95 2.97
N LYS A 51 -0.16 -10.52 4.16
CA LYS A 51 -1.59 -10.42 4.48
C LYS A 51 -2.23 -9.29 3.68
N PHE A 52 -1.51 -8.18 3.51
CA PHE A 52 -1.95 -7.11 2.62
C PHE A 52 -2.15 -7.61 1.20
N HIS A 53 -1.22 -8.41 0.65
CA HIS A 53 -1.38 -9.03 -0.67
C HIS A 53 -2.61 -9.93 -0.77
N GLU A 54 -2.94 -10.66 0.30
CA GLU A 54 -4.17 -11.47 0.35
C GLU A 54 -5.42 -10.60 0.26
N VAL A 55 -5.47 -9.48 0.98
CA VAL A 55 -6.58 -8.52 0.89
C VAL A 55 -6.69 -7.91 -0.51
N VAL A 56 -5.57 -7.42 -1.07
CA VAL A 56 -5.56 -6.77 -2.39
C VAL A 56 -6.11 -7.67 -3.48
N ARG A 57 -5.81 -8.99 -3.44
CA ARG A 57 -6.34 -9.96 -4.41
C ARG A 57 -7.85 -10.13 -4.38
N THR A 58 -8.50 -9.68 -3.31
CA THR A 58 -9.97 -9.75 -3.16
C THR A 58 -10.68 -8.44 -3.52
N LEU A 59 -9.93 -7.38 -3.85
CA LEU A 59 -10.50 -6.07 -4.12
C LEU A 59 -11.14 -6.03 -5.51
N GLU A 60 -12.34 -5.45 -5.54
CA GLU A 60 -13.08 -5.12 -6.74
C GLU A 60 -13.57 -3.67 -6.61
N ILE A 61 -13.41 -2.90 -7.68
CA ILE A 61 -14.06 -1.59 -7.77
C ILE A 61 -15.51 -1.85 -8.17
N ARG A 62 -16.42 -1.14 -7.51
CA ARG A 62 -17.86 -1.21 -7.78
C ARG A 62 -18.30 0.14 -8.33
N ASP A 63 -19.17 0.09 -9.32
CA ASP A 63 -19.79 1.25 -9.96
C ASP A 63 -20.68 2.06 -9.00
#